data_AF-A0A2T8HW15-F1
#
_entry.id   AF-A0A2T8HW15-F1
#
_cell.length_a   1.000
_cell.length_b   1.000
_cell.length_c   1.000
_cell.angle_alpha   90.00
_cell.angle_beta   90.00
_cell.angle_gamma   90.00
#
_symmetry.space_group_name_H-M   'P 1'
#
loop_
_entity.id
_entity.type
_entity.pdbx_description
1 polymer ?
#
loop_
_entity_poly.entity_id
_entity_poly.type
_entity_poly.pdbx_seq_one_letter_code
_entity_poly.pdbx_strand_id
1 'polypeptide(L)'
;MFTIEHDFDATVVTIIDEGDAPLHEDIVIENHDAGVTVSQVDPDTDEVHFVHFSPRQLQELRAALDLPEGIYRLRPIKPGETPDIP
;
A
#
# COMPACT_ATOMS: atom_id res chain seq x y z
N MET A 1 6.23 10.43 8.63
CA MET A 1 6.28 11.31 7.42
C MET A 1 6.20 10.45 6.17
N PHE A 2 5.93 11.01 4.99
CA PHE A 2 6.10 10.28 3.74
C PHE A 2 6.56 11.17 2.58
N THR A 3 7.20 10.55 1.58
CA THR A 3 7.56 11.17 0.29
C THR A 3 6.88 10.41 -0.85
N ILE A 4 6.70 11.09 -1.99
CA ILE A 4 6.18 10.49 -3.21
C ILE A 4 7.08 10.91 -4.36
N GLU A 5 7.63 9.92 -5.05
CA GLU A 5 8.50 10.09 -6.20
C GLU A 5 7.88 9.36 -7.39
N HIS A 6 7.98 9.97 -8.57
CA HIS A 6 7.52 9.36 -9.80
C HIS A 6 8.77 8.97 -10.59
N ASP A 7 8.97 7.67 -10.78
CA ASP A 7 9.95 7.11 -11.70
C ASP A 7 9.27 6.81 -13.06
N PHE A 8 10.02 6.32 -14.03
CA PHE A 8 9.53 6.10 -15.38
C PHE A 8 8.37 5.09 -15.47
N ASP A 9 8.37 4.04 -14.65
CA ASP A 9 7.38 2.95 -14.68
C ASP A 9 6.68 2.71 -13.34
N ALA A 10 7.02 3.47 -12.30
CA ALA A 10 6.44 3.32 -10.97
C ALA A 10 6.28 4.66 -10.24
N THR A 11 5.26 4.74 -9.39
CA THR A 11 5.23 5.71 -8.30
C THR A 11 5.80 5.05 -7.05
N VAL A 12 6.85 5.66 -6.48
CA VAL A 12 7.52 5.18 -5.28
C VAL A 12 7.10 6.06 -4.10
N VAL A 13 6.59 5.43 -3.05
CA VAL A 13 6.20 6.11 -1.81
C VAL A 13 7.05 5.54 -0.68
N THR A 14 7.75 6.42 0.04
CA THR A 14 8.49 6.04 1.25
C THR A 14 7.75 6.58 2.47
N ILE A 15 7.41 5.70 3.40
CA ILE A 15 6.80 6.04 4.68
C ILE A 15 7.86 5.88 5.77
N ILE A 16 8.12 6.98 6.47
CA ILE A 16 9.11 7.07 7.54
C ILE A 16 8.38 6.95 8.87
N ASP A 17 8.81 5.99 9.70
CA ASP A 17 8.36 5.87 11.09
C ASP A 17 9.03 6.97 11.92
N GLU A 18 8.22 7.83 12.54
CA GLU A 18 8.69 9.01 13.27
C GLU A 18 8.09 9.03 14.67
N GLY A 19 8.88 9.44 15.66
CA GLY A 19 8.44 9.59 17.04
C GLY A 19 9.50 9.18 18.04
N ASP A 20 9.05 8.69 19.19
CA ASP A 20 9.93 8.17 20.23
C ASP A 20 10.28 6.69 19.94
N ALA A 21 11.54 6.35 20.18
CA ALA A 21 12.05 5.00 19.96
C ALA A 21 11.34 3.94 20.84
N PRO A 22 11.27 2.67 20.39
CA PRO A 22 11.85 2.14 19.14
C PRO A 22 10.99 2.43 17.90
N LEU A 23 11.66 2.77 16.79
CA LEU A 23 11.05 2.98 15.48
C LEU A 23 11.26 1.72 14.62
N HIS A 24 10.35 1.50 13.67
CA HIS A 24 10.53 0.51 12.62
C HIS A 24 11.33 1.12 11.45
N GLU A 25 11.93 0.25 10.63
CA GLU A 25 12.52 0.65 9.37
C GLU A 25 11.46 1.21 8.40
N ASP A 26 11.91 2.01 7.44
CA ASP A 26 11.03 2.66 6.47
C ASP A 26 10.27 1.63 5.62
N ILE A 27 9.02 1.97 5.28
CA ILE A 27 8.23 1.19 4.33
C ILE A 27 8.35 1.85 2.95
N VAL A 28 8.75 1.06 1.96
CA VAL A 28 8.77 1.49 0.55
C VAL A 28 7.63 0.81 -0.20
N ILE A 29 6.85 1.61 -0.92
CA ILE A 29 5.73 1.15 -1.74
C ILE A 29 6.01 1.54 -3.19
N GLU A 30 6.15 0.54 -4.06
CA GLU A 30 6.30 0.71 -5.50
C GLU A 30 4.99 0.36 -6.19
N ASN A 31 4.36 1.33 -6.82
CA ASN A 31 3.12 1.15 -7.58
C ASN A 31 3.38 1.27 -9.08
N HIS A 32 3.25 0.16 -9.78
CA HIS A 32 3.54 0.02 -11.21
C HIS A 32 2.38 -0.68 -11.94
N ASP A 33 2.39 -0.72 -13.27
CA ASP A 33 1.27 -1.25 -14.08
C ASP A 33 0.89 -2.70 -13.74
N ALA A 34 1.86 -3.52 -13.33
CA ALA A 34 1.63 -4.92 -12.98
C ALA A 34 1.06 -5.15 -11.57
N GLY A 35 1.02 -4.14 -10.70
CA GLY A 35 0.64 -4.30 -9.29
C GLY A 35 1.41 -3.38 -8.36
N VAL A 36 1.37 -3.70 -7.06
CA VAL A 36 2.06 -2.92 -6.02
C VAL A 36 2.93 -3.82 -5.18
N THR A 37 4.16 -3.38 -4.94
CA THR A 37 5.10 -4.05 -4.05
C THR A 37 5.29 -3.18 -2.81
N VAL A 38 5.22 -3.80 -1.64
CA VAL A 38 5.56 -3.17 -0.36
C VAL A 38 6.78 -3.87 0.18
N SER A 39 7.79 -3.12 0.59
CA SER A 39 9.02 -3.64 1.16
C SER A 39 9.42 -2.91 2.44
N GLN A 40 10.11 -3.62 3.31
CA GLN A 40 10.66 -3.11 4.56
C GLN A 40 11.91 -3.93 4.92
N VAL A 41 12.93 -3.28 5.47
CA VAL A 41 14.14 -3.95 5.96
C VAL A 41 13.86 -4.56 7.34
N ASP A 42 14.32 -5.79 7.56
CA ASP A 42 14.37 -6.38 8.88
C ASP A 42 15.63 -5.87 9.62
N PRO A 43 15.47 -5.15 10.75
CA PRO A 43 16.60 -4.51 11.44
C PRO A 43 17.57 -5.50 12.09
N ASP A 44 17.16 -6.76 12.31
CA ASP A 44 18.00 -7.78 12.94
C ASP A 44 18.85 -8.54 11.90
N THR A 45 18.34 -8.71 10.68
CA THR A 45 18.98 -9.52 9.63
C THR A 45 19.55 -8.72 8.47
N ASP A 46 19.16 -7.45 8.32
CA ASP A 46 19.46 -6.60 7.15
C ASP A 46 18.88 -7.16 5.82
N GLU A 47 17.90 -8.07 5.92
CA GLU A 47 17.19 -8.62 4.77
C GLU A 47 15.95 -7.77 4.42
N VAL A 48 15.64 -7.66 3.13
CA VAL A 48 14.44 -6.96 2.67
C VAL A 48 13.27 -7.94 2.57
N HIS A 49 12.18 -7.65 3.27
CA HIS A 49 10.93 -8.37 3.16
C HIS A 49 10.02 -7.73 2.11
N PHE A 50 9.22 -8.56 1.42
CA PHE A 50 8.36 -8.12 0.33
C PHE A 50 6.93 -8.65 0.50
N VAL A 51 5.95 -7.80 0.18
CA VAL A 51 4.55 -8.16 -0.01
C VAL A 51 4.08 -7.62 -1.36
N HIS A 52 3.55 -8.50 -2.21
CA HIS A 52 3.03 -8.13 -3.52
C HIS A 52 1.50 -8.14 -3.52
N PHE A 53 0.92 -7.04 -3.98
CA PHE A 53 -0.51 -6.89 -4.20
C PHE A 53 -0.80 -6.81 -5.70
N SER A 54 -1.75 -7.62 -6.16
CA SER A 54 -2.44 -7.30 -7.41
C SER A 54 -3.23 -5.98 -7.25
N PRO A 55 -3.55 -5.27 -8.34
CA PRO A 55 -4.35 -4.04 -8.27
C PRO A 55 -5.68 -4.22 -7.53
N ARG A 56 -6.31 -5.39 -7.67
CA ARG A 56 -7.54 -5.73 -6.96
C ARG A 56 -7.32 -5.89 -5.45
N GLN A 57 -6.28 -6.61 -5.04
CA GLN A 57 -5.99 -6.78 -3.61
C GLN A 57 -5.67 -5.45 -2.94
N LEU A 58 -4.97 -4.54 -3.64
CA LEU A 58 -4.72 -3.19 -3.10
C LEU A 58 -6.02 -2.40 -2.92
N GLN A 59 -6.95 -2.47 -3.88
CA GLN A 59 -8.27 -1.84 -3.72
C GLN A 59 -9.04 -2.44 -2.54
N GLU A 60 -9.00 -3.76 -2.38
CA GLU A 60 -9.64 -4.46 -1.24
C GLU A 60 -9.00 -4.03 0.09
N LEU A 61 -7.67 -3.91 0.16
CA LEU A 61 -6.95 -3.40 1.34
C LEU A 61 -7.35 -1.96 1.67
N ARG A 62 -7.36 -1.07 0.67
CA ARG A 62 -7.75 0.35 0.86
C ARG A 62 -9.15 0.46 1.42
N ALA A 63 -10.11 -0.31 0.89
CA ALA A 63 -11.47 -0.33 1.41
C ALA A 63 -11.55 -0.92 2.82
N ALA A 64 -10.76 -1.95 3.12
CA ALA A 64 -10.79 -2.62 4.43
C ALA A 64 -10.34 -1.73 5.59
N LEU A 65 -9.49 -0.71 5.34
CA LEU A 65 -9.02 0.22 6.37
C LEU A 65 -10.15 1.03 7.02
N ASP A 66 -11.28 1.23 6.31
CA ASP A 66 -12.41 2.05 6.76
C ASP A 66 -13.64 1.22 7.19
N LEU A 67 -13.55 -0.12 7.19
CA LEU A 67 -14.69 -1.02 7.43
C LEU A 67 -14.61 -1.72 8.79
N PRO A 68 -15.74 -1.94 9.49
CA PRO A 68 -15.77 -2.74 10.71
C PRO A 68 -15.57 -4.22 10.40
N GLU A 69 -15.36 -5.03 11.44
CA GLU A 69 -15.22 -6.48 11.34
C GLU A 69 -16.35 -7.12 10.51
N GLY A 70 -15.99 -8.00 9.57
CA GLY A 70 -16.98 -8.64 8.69
C GLY A 70 -16.38 -9.34 7.47
N ILE A 71 -17.27 -9.82 6.60
CA ILE A 71 -16.90 -10.42 5.30
C ILE A 71 -17.38 -9.49 4.20
N TYR A 72 -16.45 -8.96 3.42
CA TYR A 72 -16.73 -8.02 2.36
C TYR A 72 -16.33 -8.56 1.00
N ARG A 73 -16.99 -8.06 -0.03
CA ARG A 73 -16.60 -8.25 -1.43
C ARG A 73 -16.86 -6.95 -2.16
N LEU A 74 -15.82 -6.39 -2.78
CA LEU A 74 -16.00 -5.23 -3.64
C LEU A 74 -16.96 -5.59 -4.78
N ARG A 75 -17.99 -4.75 -4.97
CA ARG A 75 -18.87 -4.87 -6.13
C ARG A 75 -18.17 -4.24 -7.34
N PRO A 76 -18.26 -4.85 -8.53
CA PRO A 76 -17.85 -4.19 -9.75
C PRO A 76 -18.63 -2.88 -9.91
N ILE A 77 -17.93 -1.78 -10.16
CA ILE A 77 -18.58 -0.51 -10.53
C ILE A 77 -19.28 -0.73 -11.86
N LYS A 78 -20.58 -0.44 -11.93
CA LYS A 78 -21.31 -0.53 -13.21
C LYS A 78 -20.92 0.65 -14.09
N PRO A 79 -20.86 0.49 -15.42
CA PRO A 79 -20.63 1.61 -16.32
C PRO A 79 -21.66 2.73 -16.07
N GLY A 80 -21.18 3.94 -15.77
CA GLY A 80 -22.00 5.12 -15.47
C GLY A 80 -22.23 5.41 -13.98
N GLU A 81 -21.72 4.57 -13.08
CA GLU A 81 -21.74 4.81 -11.63
C GLU A 81 -20.43 5.48 -11.22
N THR A 82 -20.49 6.67 -10.61
CA THR A 82 -19.32 7.32 -10.02
C THR A 82 -18.92 6.55 -8.77
N PRO A 83 -17.64 6.15 -8.62
CA PRO A 83 -17.18 5.55 -7.37
C PRO A 83 -17.39 6.56 -6.24
N ASP A 84 -17.96 6.09 -5.14
CA ASP A 84 -18.03 6.86 -3.88
C ASP A 84 -16.62 6.83 -3.28
N ILE A 85 -15.82 7.85 -3.61
CA ILE A 85 -14.48 8.04 -3.07
C ILE A 85 -14.64 8.96 -1.85
N PRO A 86 -14.24 8.52 -0.64
CA PRO A 86 -14.17 9.40 0.52
C PRO A 86 -13.18 10.56 0.32
#